data_AF-A0A2G2XRA6-F1
#
_entry.id   AF-A0A2G2XRA6-F1
#
_cell.length_a   1.000
_cell.length_b   1.000
_cell.length_c   1.000
_cell.angle_alpha   90.00
_cell.angle_beta   90.00
_cell.angle_gamma   90.00
#
_symmetry.space_group_name_H-M   'P 1'
#
loop_
_entity.id
_entity.type
_entity.pdbx_description
1 polymer ?
#
loop_
_entity_poly.entity_id
_entity_poly.type
_entity_poly.pdbx_seq_one_letter_code
_entity_poly.pdbx_strand_id
1 'polypeptide(L)'
;MSEDGKRAGGAPAAKPTSDDRRISSGSGPYPPGKKVTIKSADMKSDVQKEAVDIAIAAFEKCNVEKDVAEQIKKEFDKKYGPTWHCIVGKNFGSYVTHETNHFVYFYLDSKAVLLFKSG
;
A
#
# COMPACT_ATOMS: atom_id res chain seq x y z
N MET A 1 34.06 55.49 -16.39
CA MET A 1 34.39 54.10 -15.98
C MET A 1 33.38 53.70 -14.92
N SER A 2 32.11 53.34 -15.18
CA SER A 2 31.42 52.83 -16.39
C SER A 2 31.60 51.32 -16.68
N GLU A 3 30.47 50.57 -16.62
CA GLU A 3 30.10 49.28 -17.30
C GLU A 3 30.85 47.97 -16.90
N ASP A 4 30.30 46.73 -16.84
CA ASP A 4 28.96 46.03 -16.95
C ASP A 4 29.05 44.64 -16.21
N GLY A 5 28.02 43.88 -15.76
CA GLY A 5 26.57 44.10 -15.60
C GLY A 5 25.62 42.86 -15.74
N LYS A 6 25.97 41.82 -16.51
CA LYS A 6 25.22 40.52 -16.70
C LYS A 6 25.13 39.61 -15.45
N ARG A 7 23.95 39.25 -14.91
CA ARG A 7 22.99 38.14 -15.27
C ARG A 7 23.49 36.69 -15.04
N ALA A 8 22.69 35.70 -14.60
CA ALA A 8 21.32 35.66 -14.02
C ALA A 8 20.97 34.24 -13.47
N GLY A 9 19.89 34.13 -12.68
CA GLY A 9 19.20 32.85 -12.34
C GLY A 9 19.72 32.09 -11.10
N GLY A 10 18.93 31.23 -10.44
CA GLY A 10 17.52 30.96 -10.68
C GLY A 10 16.90 29.83 -9.82
N ALA A 11 16.25 30.21 -8.72
CA ALA A 11 15.22 29.47 -7.94
C ALA A 11 15.62 28.17 -7.17
N PRO A 12 15.02 27.92 -5.98
CA PRO A 12 15.18 26.67 -5.23
C PRO A 12 14.29 25.54 -5.78
N ALA A 13 14.79 24.31 -5.81
CA ALA A 13 14.00 23.13 -6.15
C ALA A 13 12.92 22.87 -5.07
N ALA A 14 11.67 22.77 -5.48
CA ALA A 14 10.53 22.64 -4.57
C ALA A 14 10.46 21.24 -3.92
N LYS A 15 10.04 21.20 -2.65
CA LYS A 15 9.58 19.95 -2.02
C LYS A 15 8.28 19.51 -2.70
N PRO A 16 8.10 18.23 -3.08
CA PRO A 16 6.82 17.74 -3.55
C PRO A 16 5.84 17.70 -2.38
N THR A 17 5.04 18.74 -2.23
CA THR A 17 3.76 18.64 -1.53
C THR A 17 2.86 17.70 -2.33
N SER A 18 2.25 16.73 -1.65
CA SER A 18 1.34 15.75 -2.24
C SER A 18 0.19 15.49 -1.28
N ASP A 19 -0.45 16.57 -0.87
CA ASP A 19 -1.84 16.52 -0.43
C ASP A 19 -2.79 16.63 -1.64
N ASP A 20 -4.07 16.43 -1.39
CA ASP A 20 -5.16 16.41 -2.36
C ASP A 20 -5.07 15.37 -3.49
N ARG A 21 -5.30 14.10 -3.12
CA ARG A 21 -5.95 13.12 -4.01
C ARG A 21 -7.19 12.55 -3.35
N ARG A 22 -8.31 13.28 -3.49
CA ARG A 22 -9.71 12.82 -3.44
C ARG A 22 -9.96 11.59 -2.56
N ILE A 23 -10.50 11.79 -1.36
CA ILE A 23 -10.99 10.71 -0.50
C ILE A 23 -12.19 10.02 -1.18
N SER A 24 -11.94 8.97 -1.96
CA SER A 24 -12.97 8.02 -2.36
C SER A 24 -13.27 7.10 -1.17
N SER A 25 -14.33 7.42 -0.43
CA SER A 25 -14.87 6.59 0.65
C SER A 25 -15.43 5.27 0.09
N GLY A 26 -14.55 4.30 -0.13
CA GLY A 26 -14.87 3.00 -0.72
C GLY A 26 -15.66 2.11 0.24
N SER A 27 -16.97 2.35 0.36
CA SER A 27 -17.93 1.40 0.93
C SER A 27 -18.14 0.23 -0.04
N GLY A 28 -17.11 -0.63 -0.15
CA GLY A 28 -17.17 -1.88 -0.90
C GLY A 28 -18.04 -2.92 -0.19
N PRO A 29 -18.42 -4.01 -0.89
CA PRO A 29 -19.36 -5.04 -0.40
C PRO A 29 -18.71 -6.02 0.60
N TYR A 30 -17.92 -5.50 1.54
CA TYR A 30 -17.25 -6.28 2.58
C TYR A 30 -18.22 -6.63 3.73
N PRO A 31 -18.05 -7.77 4.41
CA PRO A 31 -18.98 -8.22 5.45
C PRO A 31 -19.08 -7.20 6.61
N PRO A 32 -20.29 -7.04 7.21
CA PRO A 32 -20.54 -6.02 8.22
C PRO A 32 -19.76 -6.31 9.51
N GLY A 33 -18.65 -5.60 9.69
CA GLY A 33 -17.83 -5.68 10.91
C GLY A 33 -16.46 -5.01 10.80
N LYS A 34 -15.78 -5.12 9.64
CA LYS A 34 -14.41 -4.59 9.45
C LYS A 34 -14.37 -3.48 8.42
N LYS A 35 -13.81 -2.32 8.79
CA LYS A 35 -13.68 -1.14 7.93
C LYS A 35 -12.41 -1.23 7.08
N VAL A 36 -12.58 -1.57 5.81
CA VAL A 36 -11.50 -1.56 4.81
C VAL A 36 -11.34 -0.15 4.24
N THR A 37 -10.10 0.28 3.96
CA THR A 37 -9.81 1.53 3.24
C THR A 37 -8.53 1.37 2.43
N ILE A 38 -8.68 1.20 1.11
CA ILE A 38 -7.54 1.17 0.17
C ILE A 38 -6.82 2.53 0.19
N LYS A 39 -5.48 2.51 0.15
CA LYS A 39 -4.63 3.70 0.09
C LYS A 39 -3.85 3.78 -1.21
N SER A 40 -3.39 2.65 -1.73
CA SER A 40 -2.82 2.51 -3.08
C SER A 40 -2.97 1.08 -3.57
N ALA A 41 -3.10 0.88 -4.87
CA ALA A 41 -3.13 -0.44 -5.49
C ALA A 41 -2.57 -0.36 -6.92
N ASP A 42 -1.69 -1.28 -7.27
CA ASP A 42 -1.32 -1.63 -8.64
C ASP A 42 -1.52 -3.15 -8.77
N MET A 43 -2.77 -3.55 -9.06
CA MET A 43 -3.20 -4.92 -9.36
C MET A 43 -4.63 -4.92 -9.91
N LYS A 44 -5.07 -6.05 -10.46
CA LYS A 44 -6.45 -6.23 -10.95
C LYS A 44 -7.46 -6.18 -9.80
N SER A 45 -8.66 -5.67 -10.06
CA SER A 45 -9.78 -5.56 -9.11
C SER A 45 -10.09 -6.84 -8.35
N ASP A 46 -10.01 -7.98 -9.03
CA ASP A 46 -10.38 -9.29 -8.49
C ASP A 46 -9.32 -9.79 -7.50
N VAL A 47 -8.04 -9.65 -7.86
CA VAL A 47 -6.89 -9.94 -6.98
C VAL A 47 -6.85 -8.97 -5.80
N GLN A 48 -7.22 -7.70 -6.01
CA GLN A 48 -7.35 -6.70 -4.96
C GLN A 48 -8.45 -7.06 -3.96
N LYS A 49 -9.60 -7.57 -4.44
CA LYS A 49 -10.67 -8.08 -3.57
C LYS A 49 -10.20 -9.31 -2.81
N GLU A 50 -9.57 -10.28 -3.47
CA GLU A 50 -8.99 -11.45 -2.82
C GLU A 50 -7.96 -11.08 -1.74
N ALA A 51 -7.12 -10.05 -1.96
CA ALA A 51 -6.17 -9.56 -0.97
C ALA A 51 -6.86 -9.05 0.32
N VAL A 52 -7.99 -8.35 0.16
CA VAL A 52 -8.79 -7.89 1.30
C VAL A 52 -9.52 -9.06 1.97
N ASP A 53 -10.17 -9.94 1.21
CA ASP A 53 -10.92 -11.08 1.75
C ASP A 53 -9.99 -12.07 2.50
N ILE A 54 -8.79 -12.33 1.98
CA ILE A 54 -7.75 -13.14 2.64
C ILE A 54 -7.25 -12.45 3.92
N ALA A 55 -7.05 -11.13 3.91
CA ALA A 55 -6.64 -10.39 5.10
C ALA A 55 -7.73 -10.37 6.18
N ILE A 56 -9.00 -10.16 5.82
CA ILE A 56 -10.15 -10.25 6.74
C ILE A 56 -10.13 -11.59 7.49
N ALA A 57 -10.00 -12.70 6.75
CA ALA A 57 -9.96 -14.05 7.29
C ALA A 57 -8.67 -14.39 8.07
N ALA A 58 -7.56 -13.68 7.83
CA ALA A 58 -6.34 -13.78 8.63
C ALA A 58 -6.49 -13.05 9.98
N PHE A 59 -7.06 -11.83 9.97
CA PHE A 59 -7.45 -11.07 11.18
C PHE A 59 -8.65 -11.67 11.95
N GLU A 60 -9.17 -12.84 11.55
CA GLU A 60 -10.13 -13.64 12.32
C GLU A 60 -9.47 -14.84 13.02
N LYS A 61 -8.29 -15.26 12.55
CA LYS A 61 -7.58 -16.46 13.02
C LYS A 61 -6.35 -16.14 13.85
N CYS A 62 -5.72 -14.99 13.59
CA CYS A 62 -4.46 -14.59 14.19
C CYS A 62 -4.58 -13.21 14.86
N ASN A 63 -4.20 -13.14 16.15
CA ASN A 63 -4.19 -11.90 16.93
C ASN A 63 -2.85 -11.13 16.85
N VAL A 64 -1.79 -11.75 16.32
CA VAL A 64 -0.44 -11.19 16.22
C VAL A 64 -0.17 -10.77 14.78
N GLU A 65 0.29 -9.52 14.55
CA GLU A 65 0.48 -8.99 13.19
C GLU A 65 1.45 -9.81 12.33
N LYS A 66 2.50 -10.38 12.94
CA LYS A 66 3.43 -11.30 12.27
C LYS A 66 2.70 -12.47 11.64
N ASP A 67 1.82 -13.12 12.41
CA ASP A 67 1.18 -14.36 11.98
C ASP A 67 0.08 -14.09 10.95
N VAL A 68 -0.61 -12.94 11.05
CA VAL A 68 -1.49 -12.40 10.01
C VAL A 68 -0.71 -12.17 8.71
N ALA A 69 0.44 -11.48 8.76
CA ALA A 69 1.28 -11.22 7.59
C ALA A 69 1.81 -12.51 6.96
N GLU A 70 2.23 -13.48 7.79
CA GLU A 70 2.72 -14.78 7.36
C GLU A 70 1.61 -15.62 6.70
N GLN A 71 0.38 -15.57 7.21
CA GLN A 71 -0.77 -16.24 6.58
C GLN A 71 -1.13 -15.62 5.22
N ILE A 72 -1.22 -14.28 5.13
CA ILE A 72 -1.52 -13.58 3.87
C ILE A 72 -0.44 -13.89 2.83
N LYS A 73 0.85 -13.80 3.21
CA LYS A 73 1.99 -14.14 2.35
C LYS A 73 1.89 -15.56 1.79
N LYS A 74 1.68 -16.57 2.65
CA LYS A 74 1.60 -17.99 2.26
C LYS A 74 0.46 -18.26 1.28
N GLU A 75 -0.72 -17.66 1.49
CA GLU A 75 -1.85 -17.86 0.59
C GLU A 75 -1.61 -17.20 -0.78
N PHE A 76 -0.93 -16.05 -0.82
CA PHE A 76 -0.54 -15.38 -2.07
C PHE A 76 0.60 -16.10 -2.81
N ASP A 77 1.64 -16.56 -2.12
CA ASP A 77 2.71 -17.42 -2.70
C ASP A 77 2.11 -18.67 -3.35
N LYS A 78 1.10 -19.28 -2.71
CA LYS A 78 0.42 -20.49 -3.17
C LYS A 78 -0.52 -20.24 -4.35
N LYS A 79 -1.24 -19.11 -4.40
CA LYS A 79 -2.20 -18.78 -5.47
C LYS A 79 -1.56 -18.16 -6.71
N TYR A 80 -0.61 -17.24 -6.53
CA TYR A 80 -0.05 -16.40 -7.59
C TYR A 80 1.47 -16.57 -7.76
N GLY A 81 2.04 -17.61 -7.16
CA GLY A 81 3.45 -17.96 -7.19
C GLY A 81 4.33 -17.05 -6.32
N PRO A 82 5.44 -17.55 -5.77
CA PRO A 82 6.39 -16.74 -5.01
C PRO A 82 7.09 -15.68 -5.89
N THR A 83 7.73 -14.64 -5.33
CA THR A 83 7.87 -14.37 -3.89
C THR A 83 7.05 -13.14 -3.48
N TRP A 84 6.04 -13.36 -2.64
CA TRP A 84 5.28 -12.28 -2.01
C TRP A 84 5.91 -11.86 -0.68
N HIS A 85 5.70 -10.60 -0.34
CA HIS A 85 6.12 -9.94 0.90
C HIS A 85 4.90 -9.25 1.50
N CYS A 86 4.67 -9.45 2.80
CA CYS A 86 3.55 -8.84 3.51
C CYS A 86 4.04 -8.18 4.80
N ILE A 87 3.63 -6.94 5.04
CA ILE A 87 3.86 -6.20 6.28
C ILE A 87 2.49 -5.81 6.85
N VAL A 88 2.29 -6.08 8.14
CA VAL A 88 1.09 -5.70 8.89
C VAL A 88 1.52 -4.95 10.13
N GLY A 89 0.86 -3.83 10.44
CA GLY A 89 1.18 -3.03 11.62
C GLY A 89 0.32 -1.80 11.79
N LYS A 90 0.30 -1.22 12.99
CA LYS A 90 -0.45 0.02 13.28
C LYS A 90 0.25 1.27 12.71
N ASN A 91 1.58 1.29 12.78
CA ASN A 91 2.41 2.43 12.43
C ASN A 91 3.71 1.91 11.77
N PHE A 92 3.87 2.13 10.47
CA PHE A 92 5.14 1.91 9.75
C PHE A 92 5.24 2.86 8.55
N GLY A 93 6.46 3.06 8.07
CA GLY A 93 6.76 3.64 6.77
C GLY A 93 7.54 2.64 5.93
N SER A 94 7.36 2.66 4.61
CA SER A 94 7.91 1.65 3.69
C SER A 94 8.29 2.28 2.36
N TYR A 95 9.48 1.95 1.86
CA TYR A 95 9.92 2.24 0.50
C TYR A 95 10.36 0.93 -0.13
N VAL A 96 9.61 0.43 -1.13
CA VAL A 96 9.80 -0.91 -1.71
C VAL A 96 9.64 -0.89 -3.23
N THR A 97 10.56 -1.56 -3.92
CA THR A 97 10.38 -1.96 -5.33
C THR A 97 9.48 -3.20 -5.37
N HIS A 98 8.67 -3.32 -6.42
CA HIS A 98 7.70 -4.41 -6.59
C HIS A 98 7.49 -4.70 -8.08
N GLU A 99 6.98 -5.90 -8.38
CA GLU A 99 6.52 -6.28 -9.71
C GLU A 99 5.23 -5.53 -10.09
N THR A 100 5.14 -5.04 -11.33
CA THR A 100 3.95 -4.36 -11.85
C THR A 100 2.71 -5.27 -11.76
N ASN A 101 1.55 -4.71 -11.46
CA ASN A 101 0.27 -5.41 -11.19
C ASN A 101 0.28 -6.32 -9.94
N HIS A 102 1.27 -6.23 -9.05
CA HIS A 102 1.39 -7.05 -7.85
C HIS A 102 1.67 -6.25 -6.57
N PHE A 103 0.94 -5.14 -6.36
CA PHE A 103 1.06 -4.29 -5.16
C PHE A 103 -0.30 -3.83 -4.62
N VAL A 104 -0.51 -3.89 -3.31
CA VAL A 104 -1.64 -3.25 -2.63
C VAL A 104 -1.26 -2.77 -1.23
N TYR A 105 -1.72 -1.56 -0.90
CA TYR A 105 -1.60 -0.94 0.42
C TYR A 105 -2.97 -0.46 0.90
N PHE A 106 -3.43 -0.97 2.04
CA PHE A 106 -4.75 -0.67 2.59
C PHE A 106 -4.75 -0.69 4.12
N TYR A 107 -5.77 -0.08 4.71
CA TYR A 107 -6.10 -0.24 6.12
C TYR A 107 -7.26 -1.22 6.28
N LEU A 108 -7.19 -2.01 7.34
CA LEU A 108 -8.28 -2.79 7.89
C LEU A 108 -8.42 -2.37 9.36
N ASP A 109 -9.53 -1.70 9.66
CA ASP A 109 -9.83 -1.01 10.91
C ASP A 109 -8.75 -0.01 11.35
N SER A 110 -7.78 -0.46 12.15
CA SER A 110 -6.66 0.36 12.66
C SER A 110 -5.27 -0.20 12.32
N LYS A 111 -5.21 -1.31 11.57
CA LYS A 111 -3.97 -1.92 11.09
C LYS A 111 -3.80 -1.62 9.60
N ALA A 112 -2.61 -1.21 9.20
CA ALA A 112 -2.24 -1.13 7.80
C ALA A 112 -1.72 -2.51 7.33
N VAL A 113 -2.04 -2.87 6.10
CA VAL A 113 -1.57 -4.05 5.38
C VAL A 113 -0.91 -3.57 4.10
N LEU A 114 0.36 -3.93 3.93
CA LEU A 114 1.13 -3.75 2.71
C LEU A 114 1.47 -5.14 2.17
N LEU A 115 1.03 -5.45 0.96
CA LEU A 115 1.26 -6.72 0.28
C LEU A 115 1.81 -6.43 -1.12
N PHE A 116 2.98 -6.99 -1.44
CA PHE A 116 3.61 -6.82 -2.74
C PHE A 116 4.42 -8.05 -3.17
N LYS A 117 4.65 -8.22 -4.46
CA LYS A 117 5.50 -9.28 -5.02
C LYS A 117 6.85 -8.70 -5.48
N SER A 118 7.93 -9.42 -5.21
CA SER A 118 9.29 -9.09 -5.66
C SER A 118 10.18 -10.32 -5.55
N GLY A 119 10.74 -10.78 -6.66
CA GLY A 119 11.73 -11.87 -6.76
C GLY A 119 12.50 -11.84 -8.07
#